data_AF-A0A2H3BAF4-F1
#
_entry.id   AF-A0A2H3BAF4-F1
#
_cell.length_a   1.000
_cell.length_b   1.000
_cell.length_c   1.000
_cell.angle_alpha   90.00
_cell.angle_beta   90.00
_cell.angle_gamma   90.00
#
_symmetry.space_group_name_H-M   'P 1'
#
loop_
_entity.id
_entity.type
_entity.pdbx_description
1 polymer ?
#
loop_
_entity_poly.entity_id
_entity_poly.type
_entity_poly.pdbx_seq_one_letter_code
_entity_poly.pdbx_strand_id
1 'polypeptide(L)' 'MELQVILFELLESFKFIFSKAGTDIKRQSAGIMIPMVRDEMSKGTQMPLRLIPSPIQ' A
#
# COMPACT_ATOMS: atom_id res chain seq x y z
N MET A 1 -0.21 -19.66 2.09
CA MET A 1 0.95 -19.78 2.99
C MET A 1 2.05 -18.80 2.60
N GLU A 2 2.66 -18.93 1.42
CA GLU A 2 3.80 -18.07 1.03
C GLU A 2 3.50 -16.57 1.04
N LEU A 3 2.36 -16.14 0.50
CA LEU A 3 1.97 -14.73 0.52
C LEU A 3 1.81 -14.18 1.96
N GLN A 4 1.36 -15.01 2.90
CA GLN A 4 1.20 -14.61 4.30
C GLN A 4 2.56 -14.49 4.99
N VAL A 5 3.50 -15.38 4.67
CA VAL A 5 4.90 -15.30 5.17
C VAL A 5 5.58 -14.04 4.65
N ILE A 6 5.50 -13.78 3.34
CA ILE A 6 6.06 -12.57 2.72
C ILE A 6 5.44 -11.31 3.35
N LEU A 7 4.13 -11.28 3.54
CA LEU A 7 3.46 -10.14 4.16
C LEU A 7 3.90 -9.94 5.62
N PHE A 8 4.06 -11.02 6.37
CA PHE A 8 4.51 -10.97 7.76
C PHE A 8 5.94 -10.41 7.87
N GLU A 9 6.88 -10.93 7.08
CA GLU A 9 8.27 -10.46 7.05
C GLU A 9 8.35 -8.97 6.66
N LEU A 10 7.55 -8.55 5.68
CA LEU A 10 7.48 -7.16 5.26
C LEU A 10 6.95 -6.24 6.37
N LEU A 11 5.92 -6.66 7.09
CA LEU A 11 5.33 -5.87 8.18
C LEU A 11 6.23 -5.81 9.43
N GLU A 12 7.02 -6.85 9.68
CA GLU A 12 8.02 -6.85 10.75
C GLU A 12 9.21 -5.93 10.40
N SER A 13 9.69 -6.03 9.16
CA SER A 13 10.91 -5.33 8.72
C SER A 13 10.70 -3.86 8.38
N PHE A 14 9.47 -3.45 8.03
CA PHE A 14 9.21 -2.09 7.53
C PHE A 14 7.97 -1.44 8.12
N LYS A 15 8.10 -0.15 8.41
CA LYS A 15 6.96 0.75 8.56
C LYS A 15 6.56 1.29 7.20
N PHE A 16 5.30 1.07 6.83
CA PHE A 16 4.71 1.59 5.60
C PHE A 16 4.02 2.93 5.86
N ILE A 17 4.36 3.94 5.08
CA ILE A 17 3.67 5.24 5.09
C ILE A 17 3.29 5.65 3.67
N PHE A 18 2.30 6.51 3.52
CA PHE A 18 2.03 7.12 2.22
C PHE A 18 3.16 8.08 1.85
N SER A 19 3.57 8.05 0.59
CA SER A 19 4.59 8.96 0.04
C SER A 19 4.16 10.43 0.11
N LYS A 20 2.84 10.70 0.13
CA LYS A 20 2.26 12.03 0.29
C LYS A 20 1.27 12.02 1.46
N ALA A 21 1.43 12.94 2.40
CA ALA A 21 0.47 13.15 3.47
C ALA A 21 -0.90 13.56 2.90
N GLY A 22 -1.98 13.04 3.49
CA GLY A 22 -3.34 13.32 3.01
C GLY A 22 -3.72 12.63 1.69
N THR A 23 -2.99 11.58 1.29
CA THR A 23 -3.42 10.73 0.15
C THR A 23 -4.77 10.10 0.49
N ASP A 24 -5.80 10.46 -0.26
CA ASP A 24 -7.14 9.86 -0.12
C ASP A 24 -7.30 8.67 -1.08
N ILE A 25 -7.78 7.56 -0.54
CA ILE A 25 -7.89 6.29 -1.25
C ILE A 25 -9.37 5.97 -1.42
N LYS A 26 -9.79 5.85 -2.69
CA LYS A 26 -11.12 5.35 -3.05
C LYS A 26 -11.05 3.88 -3.42
N ARG A 27 -12.17 3.17 -3.25
CA ARG A 27 -12.37 1.86 -3.84
C ARG A 27 -13.03 2.03 -5.20
N GLN A 28 -12.38 1.56 -6.25
CA GLN A 28 -12.89 1.60 -7.60
C GLN A 28 -13.37 0.20 -8.00
N SER A 29 -14.55 0.12 -8.63
CA SER A 29 -15.02 -1.12 -9.24
C SER A 29 -14.38 -1.28 -10.61
N ALA A 30 -13.62 -2.35 -10.81
CA ALA A 30 -13.05 -2.75 -12.10
C ALA A 30 -12.96 -4.29 -12.20
N GLY A 31 -14.12 -4.96 -12.17
CA GLY A 31 -14.24 -6.42 -12.09
C GLY A 31 -14.05 -6.97 -10.67
N ILE A 32 -13.16 -6.35 -9.90
CA ILE A 32 -13.03 -6.48 -8.45
C ILE A 32 -12.93 -5.09 -7.81
N MET A 33 -13.13 -5.00 -6.49
CA MET A 33 -12.97 -3.74 -5.74
C MET A 33 -11.49 -3.51 -5.43
N ILE A 34 -10.88 -2.55 -6.11
CA ILE A 34 -9.45 -2.23 -5.97
C ILE A 34 -9.23 -0.84 -5.36
N PRO A 35 -8.21 -0.67 -4.51
CA PRO A 35 -7.86 0.64 -4.00
C PRO A 35 -7.20 1.48 -5.11
N MET A 36 -7.49 2.77 -5.14
CA MET A 36 -6.93 3.74 -6.06
C MET A 36 -6.86 5.10 -5.38
N VAL A 37 -5.84 5.90 -5.71
CA VAL A 37 -5.78 7.30 -5.25
C VAL A 37 -6.94 8.08 -5.88
N ARG A 38 -7.67 8.84 -5.06
CA ARG A 38 -8.80 9.64 -5.55
C ARG A 38 -8.31 10.65 -6.59
N ASP A 39 -9.07 10.78 -7.67
CA ASP A 39 -8.84 11.72 -8.78
C ASP A 39 -7.49 11.59 -9.52
N GLU A 40 -6.73 10.52 -9.26
CA GLU A 40 -5.44 10.23 -9.90
C GLU A 40 -5.47 8.89 -10.67
N MET A 41 -6.47 8.72 -11.54
CA MET A 41 -6.68 7.47 -12.29
C MET A 41 -5.48 7.05 -13.15
N SER A 42 -4.67 8.02 -13.61
CA SER A 42 -3.44 7.78 -14.36
C SER A 42 -2.37 7.00 -13.57
N LYS A 43 -2.43 7.00 -12.23
CA LYS A 43 -1.53 6.21 -11.38
C LYS A 43 -2.00 4.76 -11.20
N GLY A 44 -3.21 4.44 -11.66
CA GLY A 44 -3.78 3.11 -11.57
C GLY A 44 -3.97 2.65 -10.12
N THR A 45 -3.82 1.34 -9.90
CA THR A 45 -4.07 0.68 -8.60
C THR A 45 -2.85 0.65 -7.68
N GLN A 46 -1.72 1.18 -8.15
CA GLN A 46 -0.49 1.15 -7.37
C GLN A 46 -0.56 2.19 -6.24
N MET A 47 -0.39 1.70 -5.01
CA MET A 47 -0.40 2.55 -3.83
C MET A 47 0.95 3.25 -3.68
N PRO A 48 1.00 4.58 -3.54
CA PRO A 48 2.26 5.32 -3.39
C PRO A 48 2.74 5.15 -1.94
N LEU A 49 3.35 4.01 -1.65
CA LEU A 49 3.92 3.69 -0.34
C LEU A 49 5.41 4.01 -0.30
N ARG A 50 5.86 4.52 0.84
CA ARG A 50 7.26 4.64 1.20
C ARG A 50 7.53 3.71 2.37
N LEU A 51 8.61 2.94 2.27
CA LEU A 51 9.06 2.02 3.29
C LEU A 51 10.14 2.69 4.14
N ILE A 52 10.02 2.53 5.46
CA ILE A 52 11.03 2.93 6.43
C ILE A 52 11.44 1.65 7.16
N PRO A 53 12.74 1.30 7.23
CA PRO A 53 13.19 0.17 8.04
C PRO A 53 12.67 0.30 9.47
N SER A 54 11.97 -0.73 9.95
CA SER A 54 11.57 -0.80 11.35
C SER A 54 12.82 -1.16 12.16
N PRO A 55 13.07 -0.52 13.32
CA PRO A 55 14.05 -1.04 14.26
C PRO A 55 13.61 -2.46 14.62
N ILE A 56 14.47 -3.45 14.36
CA ILE A 56 14.27 -4.83 14.78
C ILE A 56 14.02 -4.80 16.29
N GLN A 57 12.88 -5.31 16.74
CA GLN A 57 12.57 -5.47 18.18
C GLN A 57 13.33 -6.66 18.76
#